data_AF-F2CEX1-F1
#
_entry.id   AF-F2CEX1-F1
#
_cell.length_a   1.000
_cell.length_b   1.000
_cell.length_c   1.000
_cell.angle_alpha   90.00
_cell.angle_beta   90.00
_cell.angle_gamma   90.00
#
_symmetry.space_group_name_H-M   'P 1'
#
loop_
_entity.id
_entity.type
_entity.pdbx_description
1 polymer ?
#
loop_
_entity_poly.entity_id
_entity_poly.type
_entity_poly.pdbx_seq_one_letter_code
_entity_poly.pdbx_strand_id
1 'polypeptide(L)'
;MDKKENQSILELKEKLNSPWIFQGLDKERRNVEVEKKLILDANLDFINVVTDLYTVEALHKDVSKHLEEKSANRIIRETSNYYGDLLRLKFFYEDELSNILERLKDVKEEELEFVKYIVPSRYFYYYYMGDLEELLKLYKEIKIKESSFFIELTERQKSILRIYLLNIIYSYLFFEEYFFDFTLKDFIKYYRWESQIRISTRILSEIDTNKKEIESDLFCLNTQDLNRIVIGGKKKRIISQFCKKIEDLNLAKFINKEINCYASVRLNNTNYITINGLNDETIKATIIPNGNTSNKQKVVSILVEILGGENIEYVSIAKNTKYYLKYGKDITYEQFEKSKSRENRMFTCCERKLISKIDSIGLGKRKTVKMPVTKYPCELCSRAIKITNRKKTGNFKIKIKSPKKDNRGLNKQDINKMDECAKMISKKFPKNS
;
A
#
# COMPACT_ATOMS: atom_id res chain seq x y z
N MET A 1 8.19 42.25 15.51
CA MET A 1 6.81 42.10 15.00
C MET A 1 6.54 40.61 14.90
N ASP A 2 5.82 40.04 15.86
CA ASP A 2 5.52 38.60 15.87
C ASP A 2 4.69 38.25 14.64
N LYS A 3 5.24 37.38 13.78
CA LYS A 3 4.52 36.84 12.62
C LYS A 3 3.42 35.92 13.15
N LYS A 4 2.18 36.41 13.20
CA LYS A 4 1.02 35.61 13.58
C LYS A 4 0.66 34.70 12.40
N GLU A 5 0.99 33.42 12.52
CA GLU A 5 0.64 32.41 11.52
C GLU A 5 -0.89 32.32 11.38
N ASN A 6 -1.38 32.14 10.16
CA ASN A 6 -2.82 32.07 9.89
C ASN A 6 -3.41 30.82 10.58
N GLN A 7 -4.42 31.01 11.43
CA GLN A 7 -5.05 29.94 12.22
C GLN A 7 -5.52 28.75 11.37
N SER A 8 -6.06 29.00 10.17
CA SER A 8 -6.52 27.94 9.27
C SER A 8 -5.36 27.11 8.68
N ILE A 9 -4.18 27.72 8.51
CA ILE A 9 -2.96 27.00 8.09
C ILE A 9 -2.45 26.11 9.23
N LEU A 10 -2.52 26.58 10.48
CA LEU A 10 -2.15 25.79 11.65
C LEU A 10 -3.05 24.55 11.78
N GLU A 11 -4.37 24.73 11.70
CA GLU A 11 -5.35 23.61 11.76
C GLU A 11 -5.12 22.59 10.63
N LEU A 12 -4.83 23.05 9.40
CA LEU A 12 -4.52 22.15 8.30
C LEU A 12 -3.20 21.39 8.53
N LYS A 13 -2.18 22.04 9.11
CA LYS A 13 -0.94 21.36 9.48
C LYS A 13 -1.12 20.33 10.58
N GLU A 14 -1.93 20.64 11.60
CA GLU A 14 -2.30 19.69 12.64
C GLU A 14 -2.99 18.46 12.02
N LYS A 15 -3.92 18.66 11.09
CA LYS A 15 -4.55 17.57 10.33
C LYS A 15 -3.53 16.76 9.53
N LEU A 16 -2.60 17.40 8.82
CA LEU A 16 -1.56 16.72 8.05
C LEU A 16 -0.55 15.93 8.90
N ASN A 17 -0.42 16.30 10.18
CA ASN A 17 0.44 15.61 11.15
C ASN A 17 -0.32 14.57 11.98
N SER A 18 -1.65 14.53 11.86
CA SER A 18 -2.46 13.55 12.56
C SER A 18 -2.19 12.12 12.08
N PRO A 19 -2.31 11.11 12.95
CA PRO A 19 -2.20 9.71 12.56
C PRO A 19 -3.24 9.34 11.49
N TRP A 20 -2.87 8.44 10.59
CA TRP A 20 -3.83 7.83 9.69
C TRP A 20 -4.67 6.81 10.46
N ILE A 21 -5.99 6.85 10.27
CA ILE A 21 -6.90 5.93 10.94
C ILE A 21 -7.29 4.82 9.96
N PHE A 22 -7.07 3.56 10.33
CA PHE A 22 -7.46 2.37 9.57
C PHE A 22 -8.59 1.62 10.28
N GLN A 23 -9.52 1.05 9.53
CA GLN A 23 -10.61 0.31 10.12
C GLN A 23 -10.17 -1.07 10.65
N GLY A 24 -10.48 -1.38 11.91
CA GLY A 24 -10.27 -2.72 12.47
C GLY A 24 -11.38 -3.71 12.10
N LEU A 25 -11.06 -5.01 12.16
CA LEU A 25 -11.99 -6.11 11.95
C LEU A 25 -13.03 -6.20 13.08
N ASP A 26 -12.65 -5.82 14.30
CA ASP A 26 -13.49 -5.84 15.48
C ASP A 26 -14.26 -4.52 15.66
N LYS A 27 -15.51 -4.60 16.13
CA LYS A 27 -16.36 -3.44 16.41
C LYS A 27 -15.86 -2.61 17.58
N GLU A 28 -15.13 -3.21 18.53
CA GLU A 28 -14.57 -2.51 19.71
C GLU A 28 -13.29 -1.74 19.39
N ARG A 29 -12.48 -2.23 18.44
CA ARG A 29 -11.25 -1.57 17.92
C ARG A 29 -11.44 -1.09 16.48
N ARG A 30 -12.54 -0.37 16.23
CA ARG A 30 -12.90 0.07 14.87
C ARG A 30 -11.86 0.95 14.21
N ASN A 31 -11.06 1.69 14.97
CA ASN A 31 -10.12 2.67 14.45
C ASN A 31 -8.73 2.36 15.02
N VAL A 32 -7.79 2.05 14.14
CA VAL A 32 -6.38 1.82 14.47
C VAL A 32 -5.57 3.00 13.95
N GLU A 33 -4.89 3.69 14.85
CA GLU A 33 -4.08 4.86 14.52
C GLU A 33 -2.67 4.44 14.06
N VAL A 34 -2.22 5.04 12.96
CA VAL A 34 -0.91 4.79 12.38
C VAL A 34 -0.18 6.11 12.20
N GLU A 35 0.92 6.25 12.93
CA GLU A 35 1.75 7.45 12.85
C GLU A 35 2.34 7.63 11.45
N LYS A 36 2.33 8.86 10.94
CA LYS A 36 2.83 9.22 9.59
C LYS A 36 4.27 8.77 9.34
N LYS A 37 5.11 8.73 10.39
CA LYS A 37 6.51 8.27 10.30
C LYS A 37 6.64 6.80 9.85
N LEU A 38 5.64 5.96 10.13
CA LEU A 38 5.61 4.57 9.68
C LEU A 38 5.20 4.46 8.21
N ILE A 39 4.32 5.35 7.75
CA ILE A 39 3.95 5.45 6.32
C ILE A 39 5.15 5.90 5.48
N LEU A 40 5.98 6.79 6.05
CA LEU A 40 7.19 7.36 5.43
C LEU A 40 8.45 6.46 5.55
N ASP A 41 8.36 5.27 6.15
CA ASP A 41 9.54 4.42 6.37
C ASP A 41 10.06 3.84 5.05
N ALA A 42 11.22 4.31 4.59
CA ALA A 42 11.84 3.85 3.35
C ALA A 42 12.21 2.35 3.35
N ASN A 43 12.35 1.73 4.52
CA ASN A 43 12.69 0.31 4.64
C ASN A 43 11.46 -0.60 4.62
N LEU A 44 10.25 -0.04 4.70
CA LEU A 44 9.03 -0.79 4.79
C LEU A 44 7.87 -0.06 4.10
N ASP A 45 7.50 -0.56 2.94
CA ASP A 45 6.31 -0.13 2.23
C ASP A 45 5.01 -0.50 2.96
N PHE A 46 4.63 0.34 3.92
CA PHE A 46 3.45 0.14 4.75
C PHE A 46 2.16 0.12 3.91
N ILE A 47 2.04 1.01 2.91
CA ILE A 47 0.86 1.10 2.04
C ILE A 47 0.62 -0.23 1.31
N ASN A 48 1.67 -0.84 0.75
CA ASN A 48 1.54 -2.14 0.12
C ASN A 48 1.21 -3.26 1.12
N VAL A 49 1.85 -3.24 2.30
CA VAL A 49 1.59 -4.25 3.36
C VAL A 49 0.14 -4.19 3.84
N VAL A 50 -0.38 -3.00 4.14
CA VAL A 50 -1.75 -2.85 4.62
C VAL A 50 -2.77 -3.16 3.52
N THR A 51 -2.49 -2.77 2.27
CA THR A 51 -3.33 -3.15 1.12
C THR A 51 -3.40 -4.67 0.96
N ASP A 52 -2.24 -5.35 1.05
CA ASP A 52 -2.18 -6.81 1.00
C ASP A 52 -2.95 -7.45 2.17
N LEU A 53 -2.89 -6.86 3.38
CA LEU A 53 -3.66 -7.33 4.54
C LEU A 53 -5.16 -7.33 4.27
N TYR A 54 -5.75 -6.19 3.88
CA TYR A 54 -7.19 -6.12 3.59
C TYR A 54 -7.58 -7.09 2.47
N THR A 55 -6.75 -7.21 1.43
CA THR A 55 -6.98 -8.14 0.31
C THR A 55 -7.02 -9.59 0.79
N VAL A 56 -5.99 -10.03 1.52
CA VAL A 56 -5.83 -11.42 1.95
C VAL A 56 -6.94 -11.82 2.92
N GLU A 57 -7.28 -10.93 3.86
CA GLU A 57 -8.34 -11.19 4.84
C GLU A 57 -9.74 -11.22 4.21
N ALA A 58 -9.99 -10.40 3.19
CA ALA A 58 -11.20 -10.50 2.38
C ALA A 58 -11.27 -11.86 1.63
N LEU A 59 -10.16 -12.33 1.06
CA LEU A 59 -10.10 -13.62 0.33
C LEU A 59 -10.28 -14.85 1.22
N HIS A 60 -10.03 -14.72 2.53
CA HIS A 60 -10.33 -15.77 3.51
C HIS A 60 -11.82 -15.93 3.76
N LYS A 61 -12.65 -14.89 3.57
CA LYS A 61 -14.07 -14.88 3.95
C LYS A 61 -15.01 -15.75 3.09
N ASP A 62 -14.48 -16.46 2.10
CA ASP A 62 -15.21 -17.39 1.22
C ASP A 62 -16.65 -16.93 0.90
N VAL A 63 -16.74 -15.76 0.26
CA VAL A 63 -18.00 -15.04 -0.06
C VAL A 63 -18.80 -15.74 -1.19
N SER A 64 -18.54 -17.03 -1.44
CA SER A 64 -18.97 -17.78 -2.62
C SER A 64 -20.41 -18.32 -2.57
N LYS A 65 -21.21 -17.97 -1.55
CA LYS A 65 -22.59 -18.48 -1.41
C LYS A 65 -23.50 -18.16 -2.61
N HIS A 66 -23.23 -17.06 -3.34
CA HIS A 66 -24.08 -16.60 -4.45
C HIS A 66 -23.31 -16.15 -5.71
N LEU A 67 -21.97 -16.13 -5.67
CA LEU A 67 -21.10 -15.74 -6.78
C LEU A 67 -20.03 -16.81 -6.96
N GLU A 68 -19.66 -17.11 -8.21
CA GLU A 68 -18.52 -17.98 -8.48
C GLU A 68 -17.25 -17.46 -7.76
N GLU A 69 -16.51 -18.35 -7.08
CA GLU A 69 -15.30 -18.01 -6.32
C GLU A 69 -14.33 -17.16 -7.14
N LYS A 70 -14.21 -17.45 -8.44
CA LYS A 70 -13.36 -16.70 -9.38
C LYS A 70 -13.80 -15.26 -9.57
N SER A 71 -15.10 -15.01 -9.67
CA SER A 71 -15.68 -13.67 -9.87
C SER A 71 -15.58 -12.85 -8.58
N ALA A 72 -15.90 -13.44 -7.43
CA ALA A 72 -15.73 -12.79 -6.13
C ALA A 72 -14.26 -12.40 -5.88
N ASN A 73 -13.33 -13.32 -6.13
CA ASN A 73 -11.89 -13.04 -6.00
C ASN A 73 -11.41 -11.92 -6.94
N ARG A 74 -12.00 -11.77 -8.13
CA ARG A 74 -11.68 -10.67 -9.05
C ARG A 74 -12.14 -9.33 -8.47
N ILE A 75 -13.39 -9.24 -8.00
CA ILE A 75 -13.96 -8.00 -7.44
C ILE A 75 -13.18 -7.55 -6.20
N ILE A 76 -12.83 -8.48 -5.31
CA ILE A 76 -12.00 -8.21 -4.12
C ILE A 76 -10.68 -7.56 -4.53
N ARG A 77 -10.00 -8.11 -5.55
CA ARG A 77 -8.71 -7.61 -6.01
C ARG A 77 -8.82 -6.26 -6.69
N GLU A 78 -9.83 -6.05 -7.55
CA GLU A 78 -10.07 -4.75 -8.18
C GLU A 78 -10.34 -3.66 -7.14
N THR A 79 -11.14 -3.99 -6.13
CA THR A 79 -11.45 -3.07 -5.01
C THR A 79 -10.23 -2.79 -4.14
N SER A 80 -9.41 -3.81 -3.86
CA SER A 80 -8.18 -3.64 -3.08
C SER A 80 -7.09 -2.88 -3.83
N ASN A 81 -7.00 -3.06 -5.16
CA ASN A 81 -6.09 -2.26 -5.99
C ASN A 81 -6.49 -0.79 -5.95
N TYR A 82 -7.78 -0.51 -6.10
CA TYR A 82 -8.33 0.84 -5.97
C TYR A 82 -8.06 1.45 -4.59
N TYR A 83 -8.22 0.67 -3.52
CA TYR A 83 -7.86 1.07 -2.16
C TYR A 83 -6.37 1.45 -2.04
N GLY A 84 -5.47 0.61 -2.55
CA GLY A 84 -4.04 0.91 -2.54
C GLY A 84 -3.70 2.19 -3.34
N ASP A 85 -4.37 2.40 -4.47
CA ASP A 85 -4.22 3.63 -5.26
C ASP A 85 -4.72 4.86 -4.49
N LEU A 86 -5.85 4.76 -3.80
CA LEU A 86 -6.38 5.82 -2.95
C LEU A 86 -5.40 6.19 -1.82
N LEU A 87 -4.78 5.21 -1.16
CA LEU A 87 -3.75 5.46 -0.14
C LEU A 87 -2.53 6.17 -0.73
N ARG A 88 -2.08 5.78 -1.93
CA ARG A 88 -0.98 6.45 -2.63
C ARG A 88 -1.32 7.89 -2.98
N LEU A 89 -2.54 8.16 -3.43
CA LEU A 89 -3.01 9.52 -3.68
C LEU A 89 -3.06 10.33 -2.40
N LYS A 90 -3.61 9.78 -1.31
CA LYS A 90 -3.58 10.43 0.00
C LYS A 90 -2.15 10.84 0.38
N PHE A 91 -1.23 9.88 0.28
CA PHE A 91 0.18 10.09 0.59
C PHE A 91 0.80 11.20 -0.26
N PHE A 92 0.62 11.15 -1.58
CA PHE A 92 1.13 12.18 -2.49
C PHE A 92 0.58 13.56 -2.16
N TYR A 93 -0.74 13.65 -1.93
CA TYR A 93 -1.40 14.91 -1.62
C TYR A 93 -0.89 15.50 -0.31
N GLU A 94 -0.81 14.70 0.75
CA GLU A 94 -0.32 15.15 2.05
C GLU A 94 1.15 15.58 2.00
N ASP A 95 2.01 14.86 1.29
CA ASP A 95 3.42 15.19 1.15
C ASP A 95 3.62 16.51 0.38
N GLU A 96 2.99 16.65 -0.78
CA GLU A 96 3.05 17.89 -1.57
C GLU A 96 2.47 19.08 -0.78
N LEU A 97 1.33 18.88 -0.11
CA LEU A 97 0.68 19.94 0.66
C LEU A 97 1.52 20.35 1.87
N SER A 98 2.11 19.41 2.62
CA SER A 98 3.05 19.73 3.71
C SER A 98 4.22 20.58 3.21
N ASN A 99 4.86 20.17 2.10
CA ASN A 99 5.98 20.90 1.48
C ASN A 99 5.58 22.31 1.02
N ILE A 100 4.36 22.48 0.53
CA ILE A 100 3.83 23.79 0.11
C ILE A 100 3.55 24.68 1.33
N LEU A 101 2.87 24.17 2.35
CA LEU A 101 2.48 24.95 3.54
C LEU A 101 3.68 25.39 4.40
N GLU A 102 4.81 24.69 4.34
CA GLU A 102 6.06 25.15 4.97
C GLU A 102 6.56 26.48 4.40
N ARG A 103 6.31 26.73 3.10
CA ARG A 103 6.77 27.94 2.39
C ARG A 103 5.79 29.11 2.51
N LEU A 104 4.60 28.87 3.07
CA LEU A 104 3.45 29.78 3.01
C LEU A 104 2.95 30.21 4.40
N LYS A 105 3.79 30.13 5.45
CA LYS A 105 3.41 30.46 6.83
C LYS A 105 3.07 31.95 7.05
N ASP A 106 3.59 32.83 6.20
CA ASP A 106 3.58 34.28 6.36
C ASP A 106 3.29 35.04 5.05
N VAL A 107 2.50 34.43 4.16
CA VAL A 107 2.15 35.02 2.86
C VAL A 107 1.46 36.37 3.04
N LYS A 108 1.93 37.38 2.33
CA LYS A 108 1.30 38.70 2.25
C LYS A 108 0.32 38.77 1.07
N GLU A 109 -0.69 39.64 1.18
CA GLU A 109 -1.71 39.80 0.14
C GLU A 109 -1.13 40.29 -1.20
N GLU A 110 -0.09 41.11 -1.17
CA GLU A 110 0.69 41.56 -2.33
C GLU A 110 1.30 40.37 -3.11
N GLU A 111 1.75 39.33 -2.41
CA GLU A 111 2.33 38.13 -3.02
C GLU A 111 1.28 37.24 -3.70
N LEU A 112 -0.01 37.50 -3.46
CA LEU A 112 -1.15 36.80 -4.08
C LEU A 112 -1.67 37.51 -5.34
N GLU A 113 -1.19 38.72 -5.65
CA GLU A 113 -1.74 39.52 -6.74
C GLU A 113 -1.62 38.81 -8.11
N PHE A 114 -0.49 38.14 -8.34
CA PHE A 114 -0.22 37.38 -9.57
C PHE A 114 -1.28 36.29 -9.84
N VAL A 115 -1.88 35.70 -8.79
CA VAL A 115 -2.92 34.67 -8.91
C VAL A 115 -4.14 35.23 -9.64
N LYS A 116 -4.49 36.50 -9.40
CA LYS A 116 -5.61 37.20 -10.05
C LYS A 116 -5.41 37.41 -11.56
N TYR A 117 -4.19 37.22 -12.07
CA TYR A 117 -3.89 37.33 -13.49
C TYR A 117 -3.68 35.95 -14.13
N ILE A 118 -2.96 35.04 -13.46
CA ILE A 118 -2.60 33.73 -14.01
C ILE A 118 -3.78 32.75 -13.99
N VAL A 119 -4.47 32.61 -12.85
CA VAL A 119 -5.49 31.58 -12.67
C VAL A 119 -6.79 31.89 -13.44
N PRO A 120 -7.25 33.16 -13.56
CA PRO A 120 -8.39 33.53 -14.42
C PRO A 120 -8.06 33.60 -15.91
N SER A 121 -6.78 33.56 -16.31
CA SER A 121 -6.44 33.65 -17.72
C SER A 121 -7.20 32.57 -18.50
N ARG A 122 -7.78 32.94 -19.65
CA ARG A 122 -8.45 31.99 -20.57
C ARG A 122 -7.55 30.78 -20.89
N TYR A 123 -6.24 30.96 -20.84
CA TYR A 123 -5.22 29.92 -20.98
C TYR A 123 -5.31 28.85 -19.88
N PHE A 124 -5.41 29.24 -18.61
CA PHE A 124 -5.52 28.28 -17.50
C PHE A 124 -6.89 27.57 -17.47
N TYR A 125 -7.96 28.28 -17.85
CA TYR A 125 -9.32 27.76 -17.87
C TYR A 125 -9.59 26.79 -19.02
N TYR A 126 -9.30 27.13 -20.28
CA TYR A 126 -9.65 26.29 -21.44
C TYR A 126 -8.63 25.19 -21.75
N TYR A 127 -7.36 25.39 -21.43
CA TYR A 127 -6.31 24.43 -21.80
C TYR A 127 -6.17 23.26 -20.83
N TYR A 128 -6.54 23.46 -19.55
CA TYR A 128 -6.22 22.50 -18.48
C TYR A 128 -7.43 21.92 -17.75
N MET A 129 -8.59 22.61 -17.66
CA MET A 129 -9.73 22.08 -16.88
C MET A 129 -10.45 20.87 -17.52
N GLY A 130 -10.13 20.53 -18.78
CA GLY A 130 -10.69 19.38 -19.48
C GLY A 130 -9.78 18.14 -19.52
N ASP A 131 -8.50 18.29 -19.20
CA ASP A 131 -7.52 17.20 -19.33
C ASP A 131 -6.63 17.08 -18.08
N LEU A 132 -6.93 16.04 -17.29
CA LEU A 132 -6.17 15.66 -16.09
C LEU A 132 -4.69 15.39 -16.39
N GLU A 133 -4.36 14.91 -17.59
CA GLU A 133 -2.98 14.68 -18.00
C GLU A 133 -2.22 15.99 -18.19
N GLU A 134 -2.84 16.98 -18.84
CA GLU A 134 -2.24 18.31 -19.03
C GLU A 134 -2.07 19.03 -17.68
N LEU A 135 -3.03 18.92 -16.76
CA LEU A 135 -2.89 19.45 -15.40
C LEU A 135 -1.69 18.87 -14.66
N LEU A 136 -1.43 17.57 -14.80
CA LEU A 136 -0.26 16.93 -14.18
C LEU A 136 1.06 17.34 -14.84
N LYS A 137 1.08 17.51 -16.16
CA LYS A 137 2.27 18.03 -16.87
C LYS A 137 2.58 19.45 -16.40
N LEU A 138 1.56 20.30 -16.30
CA LEU A 138 1.70 21.67 -15.77
C LEU A 138 2.21 21.67 -14.32
N TYR A 139 1.66 20.79 -13.48
CA TYR A 139 2.13 20.61 -12.10
C TYR A 139 3.62 20.24 -12.05
N LYS A 140 4.06 19.34 -12.93
CA LYS A 140 5.47 18.96 -13.08
C LYS A 140 6.34 20.14 -13.49
N GLU A 141 5.93 20.89 -14.50
CA GLU A 141 6.66 22.06 -15.00
C GLU A 141 6.88 23.10 -13.90
N ILE A 142 5.88 23.36 -13.06
CA ILE A 142 6.00 24.32 -11.94
C ILE A 142 7.00 23.83 -10.87
N LYS A 143 7.23 22.52 -10.74
CA LYS A 143 8.27 21.98 -9.84
C LYS A 143 9.69 22.14 -10.40
N ILE A 144 9.85 22.39 -11.70
CA ILE A 144 11.16 22.60 -12.31
C ILE A 144 11.61 24.03 -12.03
N LYS A 145 12.70 24.17 -11.29
CA LYS A 145 13.24 25.47 -10.87
C LYS A 145 13.51 26.41 -12.04
N GLU A 146 14.01 25.87 -13.15
CA GLU A 146 14.40 26.58 -14.38
C GLU A 146 13.34 26.51 -15.49
N SER A 147 12.08 26.21 -15.17
CA SER A 147 11.03 26.17 -16.20
C SER A 147 10.89 27.54 -16.87
N SER A 148 11.09 27.57 -18.20
CA SER A 148 11.00 28.79 -19.01
C SER A 148 9.59 29.40 -18.98
N PHE A 149 8.56 28.58 -18.76
CA PHE A 149 7.17 29.02 -18.66
C PHE A 149 6.86 29.80 -17.38
N PHE A 150 7.65 29.61 -16.32
CA PHE A 150 7.40 30.21 -15.00
C PHE A 150 8.64 30.93 -14.44
N ILE A 151 9.54 31.34 -15.32
CA ILE A 151 10.81 31.97 -14.94
C ILE A 151 10.62 33.29 -14.18
N GLU A 152 9.51 33.98 -14.45
CA GLU A 152 9.13 35.24 -13.81
C GLU A 152 8.53 35.05 -12.40
N LEU A 153 8.23 33.80 -12.00
CA LEU A 153 7.64 33.52 -10.69
C LEU A 153 8.70 33.16 -9.65
N THR A 154 8.57 33.76 -8.48
CA THR A 154 9.34 33.35 -7.30
C THR A 154 8.97 31.93 -6.87
N GLU A 155 9.86 31.24 -6.16
CA GLU A 155 9.58 29.90 -5.61
C GLU A 155 8.36 29.86 -4.69
N ARG A 156 8.08 30.97 -4.00
CA ARG A 156 6.88 31.11 -3.16
C ARG A 156 5.61 31.21 -4.02
N GLN A 157 5.61 32.02 -5.07
CA GLN A 157 4.50 32.10 -6.04
C GLN A 157 4.27 30.78 -6.76
N LYS A 158 5.34 30.06 -7.15
CA LYS A 158 5.23 28.68 -7.65
C LYS A 158 4.59 27.74 -6.62
N SER A 159 4.90 27.89 -5.33
CA SER A 159 4.26 27.12 -4.25
C SER A 159 2.77 27.41 -4.14
N ILE A 160 2.38 28.68 -4.28
CA ILE A 160 0.97 29.08 -4.34
C ILE A 160 0.30 28.42 -5.55
N LEU A 161 0.85 28.50 -6.76
CA LEU A 161 0.23 27.84 -7.93
C LEU A 161 0.10 26.32 -7.76
N ARG A 162 1.08 25.68 -7.11
CA ARG A 162 1.02 24.25 -6.83
C ARG A 162 -0.18 23.88 -5.96
N ILE A 163 -0.52 24.64 -4.91
CA ILE A 163 -1.71 24.31 -4.11
C ILE A 163 -2.99 24.42 -4.94
N TYR A 164 -3.10 25.44 -5.80
CA TYR A 164 -4.27 25.64 -6.66
C TYR A 164 -4.44 24.47 -7.62
N LEU A 165 -3.36 24.09 -8.32
CA LEU A 165 -3.39 22.96 -9.24
C LEU A 165 -3.67 21.64 -8.53
N LEU A 166 -3.00 21.38 -7.42
CA LEU A 166 -3.21 20.17 -6.63
C LEU A 166 -4.68 20.08 -6.18
N ASN A 167 -5.26 21.19 -5.73
CA ASN A 167 -6.66 21.25 -5.33
C ASN A 167 -7.62 21.07 -6.51
N ILE A 168 -7.35 21.66 -7.67
CA ILE A 168 -8.15 21.47 -8.89
C ILE A 168 -8.14 20.00 -9.31
N ILE A 169 -6.94 19.42 -9.42
CA ILE A 169 -6.73 18.02 -9.80
C ILE A 169 -7.48 17.08 -8.86
N TYR A 170 -7.34 17.24 -7.55
CA TYR A 170 -8.02 16.38 -6.58
C TYR A 170 -9.52 16.65 -6.52
N SER A 171 -9.96 17.89 -6.73
CA SER A 171 -11.38 18.19 -6.83
C SER A 171 -12.03 17.46 -8.01
N TYR A 172 -11.34 17.39 -9.15
CA TYR A 172 -11.79 16.62 -10.31
C TYR A 172 -11.91 15.11 -10.00
N LEU A 173 -10.99 14.55 -9.23
CA LEU A 173 -11.00 13.12 -8.86
C LEU A 173 -12.11 12.74 -7.87
N PHE A 174 -12.48 13.65 -6.98
CA PHE A 174 -13.31 13.32 -5.82
C PHE A 174 -14.69 13.99 -5.80
N PHE A 175 -14.90 15.07 -6.56
CA PHE A 175 -16.14 15.87 -6.53
C PHE A 175 -16.82 15.97 -7.91
N GLU A 176 -16.88 14.89 -8.71
CA GLU A 176 -17.42 14.89 -10.10
C GLU A 176 -18.81 15.58 -10.24
N GLU A 177 -19.71 15.51 -9.25
CA GLU A 177 -21.01 16.21 -9.28
C GLU A 177 -20.89 17.74 -9.27
N TYR A 178 -19.79 18.29 -8.78
CA TYR A 178 -19.56 19.75 -8.75
C TYR A 178 -18.98 20.27 -10.06
N PHE A 179 -18.26 19.45 -10.84
CA PHE A 179 -17.47 19.94 -11.98
C PHE A 179 -18.31 20.21 -13.24
N PHE A 180 -19.43 19.50 -13.42
CA PHE A 180 -20.34 19.76 -14.54
C PHE A 180 -21.27 20.98 -14.30
N ASP A 181 -21.53 21.33 -13.04
CA ASP A 181 -22.29 22.52 -12.62
C ASP A 181 -21.38 23.67 -12.13
N PHE A 182 -20.08 23.60 -12.41
CA PHE A 182 -19.09 24.57 -11.91
C PHE A 182 -19.28 25.93 -12.59
N THR A 183 -20.09 26.79 -11.98
CA THR A 183 -20.29 28.14 -12.48
C THR A 183 -19.01 28.98 -12.31
N LEU A 184 -18.82 30.00 -13.15
CA LEU A 184 -17.78 31.03 -13.00
C LEU A 184 -17.75 31.61 -11.55
N LYS A 185 -18.89 31.60 -10.86
CA LYS A 185 -19.06 32.09 -9.48
C LYS A 185 -18.39 31.16 -8.44
N ASP A 186 -18.36 29.86 -8.68
CA ASP A 186 -17.65 28.89 -7.83
C ASP A 186 -16.16 28.84 -8.16
N PHE A 187 -15.80 29.09 -9.42
CA PHE A 187 -14.42 29.38 -9.83
C PHE A 187 -13.88 30.66 -9.16
N ILE A 188 -14.71 31.68 -8.98
CA ILE A 188 -14.33 32.92 -8.27
C ILE A 188 -14.04 32.67 -6.78
N LYS A 189 -14.74 31.73 -6.13
CA LYS A 189 -14.44 31.33 -4.74
C LYS A 189 -13.10 30.60 -4.63
N TYR A 190 -12.63 29.95 -5.68
CA TYR A 190 -11.31 29.31 -5.71
C TYR A 190 -10.16 30.34 -5.70
N TYR A 191 -10.33 31.60 -6.10
CA TYR A 191 -9.22 32.58 -6.13
C TYR A 191 -8.76 33.09 -4.76
N ARG A 192 -9.54 32.88 -3.71
CA ARG A 192 -9.10 33.29 -2.37
C ARG A 192 -8.15 32.23 -1.85
N TRP A 193 -6.96 32.66 -1.44
CA TRP A 193 -5.96 31.80 -0.83
C TRP A 193 -6.54 31.02 0.37
N GLU A 194 -7.36 31.66 1.21
CA GLU A 194 -8.02 31.01 2.35
C GLU A 194 -8.99 29.91 1.90
N SER A 195 -9.63 30.07 0.74
CA SER A 195 -10.46 29.00 0.17
C SER A 195 -9.65 27.77 -0.18
N GLN A 196 -8.38 27.91 -0.59
CA GLN A 196 -7.52 26.77 -0.91
C GLN A 196 -7.28 25.89 0.32
N ILE A 197 -7.09 26.50 1.49
CA ILE A 197 -6.97 25.77 2.76
C ILE A 197 -8.24 24.97 3.05
N ARG A 198 -9.41 25.60 2.90
CA ARG A 198 -10.70 24.91 3.10
C ARG A 198 -10.92 23.77 2.09
N ILE A 199 -10.56 23.99 0.82
CA ILE A 199 -10.65 22.98 -0.25
C ILE A 199 -9.74 21.80 0.11
N SER A 200 -8.51 22.07 0.54
CA SER A 200 -7.59 21.02 0.98
C SER A 200 -8.13 20.19 2.14
N THR A 201 -8.70 20.85 3.16
CA THR A 201 -9.36 20.17 4.27
C THR A 201 -10.51 19.27 3.80
N ARG A 202 -11.29 19.73 2.82
CA ARG A 202 -12.41 18.96 2.23
C ARG A 202 -11.90 17.76 1.45
N ILE A 203 -10.87 17.93 0.61
CA ILE A 203 -10.22 16.85 -0.15
C ILE A 203 -9.72 15.75 0.79
N LEU A 204 -8.98 16.11 1.85
CA LEU A 204 -8.49 15.13 2.83
C LEU A 204 -9.63 14.34 3.48
N SER A 205 -10.70 15.03 3.86
CA SER A 205 -11.88 14.38 4.49
C SER A 205 -12.60 13.44 3.53
N GLU A 206 -12.67 13.81 2.26
CA GLU A 206 -13.29 13.00 1.21
C GLU A 206 -12.46 11.73 0.93
N ILE A 207 -11.13 11.86 0.87
CA ILE A 207 -10.22 10.71 0.77
C ILE A 207 -10.40 9.77 1.96
N ASP A 208 -10.44 10.30 3.19
CA ASP A 208 -10.63 9.49 4.40
C ASP A 208 -11.99 8.79 4.43
N THR A 209 -13.04 9.45 3.95
CA THR A 209 -14.39 8.87 3.83
C THR A 209 -14.40 7.72 2.83
N ASN A 210 -13.92 7.95 1.59
CA ASN A 210 -13.78 6.91 0.57
C ASN A 210 -12.91 5.74 1.07
N LYS A 211 -11.82 6.03 1.79
CA LYS A 211 -10.93 5.02 2.36
C LYS A 211 -11.68 4.14 3.35
N LYS A 212 -12.38 4.74 4.30
CA LYS A 212 -13.16 4.04 5.34
C LYS A 212 -14.28 3.19 4.74
N GLU A 213 -14.98 3.71 3.73
CA GLU A 213 -16.00 2.95 3.00
C GLU A 213 -15.42 1.68 2.38
N ILE A 214 -14.27 1.78 1.69
CA ILE A 214 -13.65 0.61 1.06
C ILE A 214 -13.11 -0.39 2.10
N GLU A 215 -12.51 0.08 3.20
CA GLU A 215 -12.06 -0.80 4.29
C GLU A 215 -13.24 -1.56 4.91
N SER A 216 -14.35 -0.85 5.16
CA SER A 216 -15.60 -1.42 5.61
C SER A 216 -16.14 -2.43 4.59
N ASP A 217 -16.15 -2.10 3.30
CA ASP A 217 -16.57 -3.01 2.25
C ASP A 217 -15.74 -4.29 2.27
N LEU A 218 -14.40 -4.19 2.25
CA LEU A 218 -13.48 -5.34 2.25
C LEU A 218 -13.61 -6.21 3.50
N PHE A 219 -13.91 -5.63 4.66
CA PHE A 219 -14.13 -6.38 5.90
C PHE A 219 -15.57 -6.85 6.11
N CYS A 220 -16.58 -6.17 5.60
CA CYS A 220 -17.98 -6.55 5.79
C CYS A 220 -18.60 -7.25 4.59
N LEU A 221 -17.83 -7.51 3.51
CA LEU A 221 -18.25 -8.17 2.27
C LEU A 221 -19.33 -9.24 2.50
N ASN A 222 -20.58 -8.88 2.26
CA ASN A 222 -21.63 -9.84 1.99
C ASN A 222 -21.82 -9.94 0.47
N THR A 223 -22.47 -11.01 0.02
CA THR A 223 -22.69 -11.29 -1.42
C THR A 223 -23.51 -10.23 -2.16
N GLN A 224 -24.34 -9.44 -1.46
CA GLN A 224 -25.13 -8.37 -2.07
C GLN A 224 -24.28 -7.10 -2.30
N ASP A 225 -23.28 -6.85 -1.46
CA ASP A 225 -22.35 -5.71 -1.59
C ASP A 225 -21.46 -5.82 -2.84
N LEU A 226 -21.06 -7.05 -3.21
CA LEU A 226 -20.23 -7.30 -4.39
C LEU A 226 -20.85 -6.80 -5.70
N ASN A 227 -22.19 -6.83 -5.82
CA ASN A 227 -22.89 -6.31 -7.01
C ASN A 227 -22.96 -4.78 -7.02
N ARG A 228 -22.98 -4.12 -5.85
CA ARG A 228 -22.97 -2.65 -5.73
C ARG A 228 -21.58 -2.07 -5.96
N ILE A 229 -20.53 -2.77 -5.52
CA ILE A 229 -19.11 -2.39 -5.70
C ILE A 229 -18.72 -2.28 -7.19
N VAL A 230 -19.42 -2.96 -8.09
CA VAL A 230 -19.21 -2.89 -9.54
C VAL A 230 -19.62 -1.52 -10.12
N ILE A 231 -20.53 -0.78 -9.47
CA ILE A 231 -21.13 0.45 -10.01
C ILE A 231 -20.16 1.66 -9.98
N GLY A 232 -19.03 1.59 -9.26
CA GLY A 232 -18.01 2.65 -9.21
C GLY A 232 -16.87 2.57 -10.25
N GLY A 233 -16.99 1.74 -11.29
CA GLY A 233 -15.87 1.40 -12.19
C GLY A 233 -15.15 2.58 -12.86
N LYS A 234 -15.87 3.68 -13.15
CA LYS A 234 -15.29 4.89 -13.77
C LYS A 234 -14.32 5.60 -12.83
N LYS A 235 -14.74 5.94 -11.61
CA LYS A 235 -13.91 6.59 -10.58
C LYS A 235 -12.66 5.74 -10.28
N LYS A 236 -12.84 4.42 -10.14
CA LYS A 236 -11.74 3.47 -9.94
C LYS A 236 -10.70 3.55 -11.06
N ARG A 237 -11.15 3.52 -12.32
CA ARG A 237 -10.27 3.61 -13.49
C ARG A 237 -9.51 4.94 -13.55
N ILE A 238 -10.19 6.06 -13.31
CA ILE A 238 -9.59 7.40 -13.34
C ILE A 238 -8.50 7.51 -12.27
N ILE A 239 -8.78 7.09 -11.03
CA ILE A 239 -7.80 7.11 -9.94
C ILE A 239 -6.57 6.26 -10.26
N SER A 240 -6.75 5.02 -10.75
CA SER A 240 -5.62 4.17 -11.14
C SER A 240 -4.80 4.75 -12.30
N GLN A 241 -5.46 5.36 -13.30
CA GLN A 241 -4.76 6.05 -14.40
C GLN A 241 -3.94 7.24 -13.89
N PHE A 242 -4.50 7.99 -12.95
CA PHE A 242 -3.85 9.13 -12.33
C PHE A 242 -2.62 8.73 -11.50
N CYS A 243 -2.72 7.70 -10.65
CA CYS A 243 -1.57 7.14 -9.94
C CYS A 243 -0.44 6.75 -10.90
N LYS A 244 -0.78 6.02 -11.96
CA LYS A 244 0.20 5.62 -12.98
C LYS A 244 0.87 6.83 -13.63
N LYS A 245 0.11 7.90 -13.91
CA LYS A 245 0.67 9.10 -14.54
C LYS A 245 1.61 9.86 -13.61
N ILE A 246 1.31 9.93 -12.31
CA ILE A 246 2.24 10.47 -11.30
C ILE A 246 3.58 9.72 -11.34
N GLU A 247 3.55 8.39 -11.43
CA GLU A 247 4.76 7.56 -11.57
C GLU A 247 5.48 7.83 -12.90
N ASP A 248 4.77 7.78 -14.04
CA ASP A 248 5.33 7.97 -15.38
C ASP A 248 6.00 9.35 -15.52
N LEU A 249 5.44 10.37 -14.86
CA LEU A 249 5.98 11.73 -14.84
C LEU A 249 7.11 11.93 -13.83
N ASN A 250 7.42 10.94 -12.99
CA ASN A 250 8.35 10.99 -11.86
C ASN A 250 7.98 12.08 -10.83
N LEU A 251 6.69 12.37 -10.66
CA LEU A 251 6.20 13.35 -9.68
C LEU A 251 6.30 12.84 -8.25
N ALA A 252 6.07 11.54 -8.08
CA ALA A 252 6.37 10.78 -6.88
C ALA A 252 6.79 9.38 -7.27
N LYS A 253 7.71 8.81 -6.49
CA LYS A 253 7.98 7.38 -6.54
C LYS A 253 7.06 6.73 -5.51
N PHE A 254 5.89 6.27 -5.93
CA PHE A 254 5.19 5.28 -5.14
C PHE A 254 6.10 4.05 -5.10
N ILE A 255 6.71 3.82 -3.93
CA ILE A 255 7.96 3.06 -3.80
C ILE A 255 7.91 1.70 -4.50
N ASN A 256 9.09 1.37 -5.04
CA ASN A 256 9.53 0.12 -5.64
C ASN A 256 8.67 -1.11 -5.34
N LYS A 257 8.37 -1.88 -6.38
CA LYS A 257 7.82 -3.25 -6.35
C LYS A 257 8.68 -4.26 -5.57
N GLU A 258 9.66 -3.80 -4.80
CA GLU A 258 10.52 -4.60 -3.93
C GLU A 258 9.74 -5.11 -2.70
N ILE A 259 8.94 -6.15 -2.98
CA ILE A 259 8.98 -7.42 -2.25
C ILE A 259 8.43 -7.43 -0.80
N ASN A 260 7.82 -6.39 -0.26
CA ASN A 260 7.04 -6.53 0.98
C ASN A 260 5.64 -7.10 0.70
N CYS A 261 5.53 -8.43 0.54
CA CYS A 261 4.23 -9.12 0.54
C CYS A 261 3.73 -9.29 1.97
N TYR A 262 2.42 -9.20 2.17
CA TYR A 262 1.74 -9.81 3.31
C TYR A 262 1.06 -11.11 2.87
N ALA A 263 1.07 -12.12 3.73
CA ALA A 263 0.25 -13.33 3.56
C ALA A 263 -0.19 -13.87 4.92
N SER A 264 -1.30 -14.59 4.92
CA SER A 264 -1.81 -15.24 6.11
C SER A 264 -2.42 -16.62 5.83
N VAL A 265 -2.46 -17.45 6.87
CA VAL A 265 -3.09 -18.77 6.90
C VAL A 265 -3.89 -18.92 8.18
N ARG A 266 -5.14 -19.36 8.08
CA ARG A 266 -5.99 -19.68 9.23
C ARG A 266 -6.00 -21.18 9.50
N LEU A 267 -5.53 -21.59 10.67
CA LEU A 267 -5.46 -23.00 11.09
C LEU A 267 -5.69 -23.13 12.60
N ASN A 268 -6.48 -24.12 13.01
CA ASN A 268 -6.77 -24.42 14.42
C ASN A 268 -7.17 -23.16 15.23
N ASN A 269 -8.06 -22.33 14.66
CA ASN A 269 -8.50 -21.04 15.21
C ASN A 269 -7.41 -19.96 15.36
N THR A 270 -6.19 -20.20 14.89
CA THR A 270 -5.11 -19.20 14.85
C THR A 270 -4.93 -18.63 13.45
N ASN A 271 -4.74 -17.31 13.36
CA ASN A 271 -4.33 -16.62 12.14
C ASN A 271 -2.80 -16.43 12.15
N TYR A 272 -2.11 -17.16 11.29
CA TYR A 272 -0.66 -17.06 11.11
C TYR A 272 -0.37 -16.03 10.03
N ILE A 273 0.25 -14.91 10.39
CA ILE A 273 0.54 -13.81 9.49
C ILE A 273 2.06 -13.68 9.26
N THR A 274 2.46 -13.23 8.08
CA THR A 274 3.86 -12.93 7.79
C THR A 274 3.97 -11.79 6.79
N ILE A 275 5.07 -11.05 6.90
CA ILE A 275 5.47 -10.05 5.93
C ILE A 275 6.83 -10.45 5.35
N ASN A 276 7.00 -10.35 4.03
CA ASN A 276 8.29 -10.55 3.40
C ASN A 276 9.18 -9.32 3.60
N GLY A 277 10.49 -9.53 3.74
CA GLY A 277 11.44 -8.48 4.15
C GLY A 277 11.55 -8.29 5.67
N LEU A 278 10.53 -8.69 6.45
CA LEU A 278 10.57 -8.67 7.91
C LEU A 278 10.97 -10.03 8.49
N ASN A 279 12.29 -10.22 8.66
CA ASN A 279 12.92 -11.48 9.08
C ASN A 279 13.64 -11.34 10.42
N ASP A 280 12.90 -10.94 11.45
CA ASP A 280 13.43 -10.75 12.80
C ASP A 280 12.68 -11.68 13.75
N GLU A 281 13.40 -12.59 14.40
CA GLU A 281 12.83 -13.57 15.34
C GLU A 281 12.31 -12.93 16.63
N THR A 282 12.71 -11.68 16.92
CA THR A 282 12.23 -10.95 18.10
C THR A 282 10.83 -10.36 17.92
N ILE A 283 10.34 -10.29 16.68
CA ILE A 283 9.02 -9.74 16.39
C ILE A 283 7.93 -10.66 16.94
N LYS A 284 7.00 -10.08 17.72
CA LYS A 284 5.86 -10.79 18.30
C LYS A 284 4.53 -10.23 17.78
N ALA A 285 3.54 -11.12 17.66
CA ALA A 285 2.17 -10.72 17.36
C ALA A 285 1.48 -10.24 18.65
N THR A 286 1.76 -9.00 19.04
CA THR A 286 1.22 -8.38 20.25
C THR A 286 0.81 -6.96 19.94
N ILE A 287 -0.30 -6.51 20.52
CA ILE A 287 -0.66 -5.09 20.55
C ILE A 287 0.24 -4.45 21.60
N ILE A 288 1.01 -3.44 21.20
CA ILE A 288 1.91 -2.72 22.10
C ILE A 288 1.55 -1.24 22.02
N PRO A 289 1.35 -0.54 23.15
CA PRO A 289 1.21 0.90 23.15
C PRO A 289 2.43 1.56 22.50
N ASN A 290 2.24 2.68 21.80
CA ASN A 290 3.32 3.42 21.14
C ASN A 290 4.45 3.77 22.14
N GLY A 291 5.52 2.97 22.13
CA GLY A 291 6.72 3.12 22.97
C GLY A 291 8.03 3.01 22.16
N ASN A 292 9.16 2.80 22.85
CA ASN A 292 10.51 2.67 22.28
C ASN A 292 10.75 1.31 21.56
N THR A 293 9.80 0.86 20.73
CA THR A 293 9.93 -0.35 19.92
C THR A 293 10.35 -0.03 18.49
N SER A 294 10.97 -1.00 17.79
CA SER A 294 11.39 -0.84 16.40
C SER A 294 10.19 -0.64 15.46
N ASN A 295 10.37 0.09 14.36
CA ASN A 295 9.30 0.30 13.36
C ASN A 295 8.74 -1.03 12.84
N LYS A 296 9.59 -2.05 12.70
CA LYS A 296 9.20 -3.40 12.29
C LYS A 296 8.19 -4.03 13.26
N GLN A 297 8.46 -3.94 14.57
CA GLN A 297 7.54 -4.42 15.59
C GLN A 297 6.24 -3.59 15.59
N LYS A 298 6.35 -2.26 15.46
CA LYS A 298 5.18 -1.36 15.40
C LYS A 298 4.23 -1.73 14.27
N VAL A 299 4.75 -1.99 13.07
CA VAL A 299 3.91 -2.42 11.94
C VAL A 299 3.20 -3.73 12.25
N VAL A 300 3.88 -4.74 12.78
CA VAL A 300 3.22 -6.00 13.15
C VAL A 300 2.17 -5.80 14.23
N SER A 301 2.44 -4.97 15.24
CA SER A 301 1.45 -4.60 16.27
C SER A 301 0.21 -3.94 15.67
N ILE A 302 0.37 -3.01 14.73
CA ILE A 302 -0.74 -2.37 14.00
C ILE A 302 -1.55 -3.40 13.21
N LEU A 303 -0.89 -4.30 12.47
CA LEU A 303 -1.62 -5.33 11.72
C LEU A 303 -2.40 -6.26 12.66
N VAL A 304 -1.82 -6.63 13.80
CA VAL A 304 -2.48 -7.44 14.83
C VAL A 304 -3.69 -6.71 15.40
N GLU A 305 -3.58 -5.41 15.66
CA GLU A 305 -4.67 -4.57 16.14
C GLU A 305 -5.81 -4.46 15.11
N ILE A 306 -5.48 -4.22 13.83
CA ILE A 306 -6.44 -4.22 12.72
C ILE A 306 -7.18 -5.55 12.64
N LEU A 307 -6.52 -6.67 12.93
CA LEU A 307 -7.12 -8.01 12.88
C LEU A 307 -7.92 -8.39 14.15
N GLY A 308 -8.00 -7.52 15.16
CA GLY A 308 -8.74 -7.76 16.41
C GLY A 308 -7.90 -8.29 17.58
N GLY A 309 -6.60 -8.53 17.39
CA GLY A 309 -5.65 -8.84 18.47
C GLY A 309 -5.65 -10.27 19.02
N GLU A 310 -6.70 -11.05 18.82
CA GLU A 310 -6.83 -12.40 19.37
C GLU A 310 -6.43 -13.50 18.39
N ASN A 311 -5.79 -14.56 18.91
CA ASN A 311 -5.41 -15.76 18.15
C ASN A 311 -4.57 -15.46 16.89
N ILE A 312 -3.66 -14.47 16.96
CA ILE A 312 -2.77 -14.13 15.85
C ILE A 312 -1.33 -14.50 16.23
N GLU A 313 -0.61 -15.12 15.29
CA GLU A 313 0.81 -15.40 15.42
C GLU A 313 1.59 -14.80 14.24
N TYR A 314 2.69 -14.11 14.55
CA TYR A 314 3.61 -13.62 13.52
C TYR A 314 4.65 -14.70 13.20
N VAL A 315 4.80 -15.01 11.91
CA VAL A 315 5.69 -16.06 11.43
C VAL A 315 6.95 -15.45 10.81
N SER A 316 8.06 -15.53 11.52
CA SER A 316 9.41 -15.22 11.02
C SER A 316 10.00 -16.39 10.21
N ILE A 317 11.24 -16.24 9.71
CA ILE A 317 11.93 -17.36 9.07
C ILE A 317 12.43 -18.30 10.16
N ALA A 318 11.78 -19.46 10.33
CA ALA A 318 12.26 -20.48 11.26
C ALA A 318 13.53 -21.17 10.74
N LYS A 319 14.43 -21.59 11.64
CA LYS A 319 15.66 -22.34 11.33
C LYS A 319 15.45 -23.55 10.41
N ASN A 320 14.34 -24.26 10.58
CA ASN A 320 13.96 -25.43 9.78
C ASN A 320 13.32 -25.10 8.42
N THR A 321 13.12 -23.82 8.08
CA THR A 321 12.55 -23.39 6.80
C THR A 321 13.41 -23.91 5.66
N LYS A 322 12.80 -24.55 4.65
CA LYS A 322 13.52 -25.25 3.58
C LYS A 322 13.60 -24.43 2.29
N TYR A 323 14.78 -24.47 1.67
CA TYR A 323 14.95 -24.16 0.25
C TYR A 323 14.96 -25.46 -0.55
N TYR A 324 13.96 -25.61 -1.42
CA TYR A 324 13.78 -26.83 -2.19
C TYR A 324 14.54 -26.76 -3.52
N LEU A 325 15.50 -27.65 -3.71
CA LEU A 325 16.15 -27.85 -5.01
C LEU A 325 15.26 -28.66 -5.95
N LYS A 326 15.39 -28.42 -7.27
CA LYS A 326 14.75 -29.27 -8.30
C LYS A 326 15.39 -30.66 -8.33
N TYR A 327 16.71 -30.71 -8.17
CA TYR A 327 17.53 -31.91 -8.10
C TYR A 327 18.54 -31.77 -6.95
N GLY A 328 18.67 -32.79 -6.11
CA GLY A 328 19.58 -32.78 -4.95
C GLY A 328 18.86 -32.60 -3.61
N LYS A 329 19.66 -32.49 -2.53
CA LYS A 329 19.17 -32.34 -1.16
C LYS A 329 18.78 -30.89 -0.88
N ASP A 330 17.62 -30.69 -0.30
CA ASP A 330 17.18 -29.38 0.21
C ASP A 330 18.09 -28.88 1.35
N ILE A 331 18.21 -27.56 1.47
CA ILE A 331 18.88 -26.92 2.62
C ILE A 331 17.86 -26.24 3.52
N THR A 332 18.22 -26.07 4.79
CA THR A 332 17.47 -25.32 5.80
C THR A 332 18.03 -23.91 5.96
N TYR A 333 17.24 -23.03 6.57
CA TYR A 333 17.68 -21.68 6.91
C TYR A 333 18.86 -21.70 7.88
N GLU A 334 18.89 -22.63 8.83
CA GLU A 334 20.04 -22.81 9.75
C GLU A 334 21.35 -23.10 8.98
N GLN A 335 21.31 -23.97 7.97
CA GLN A 335 22.47 -24.24 7.11
C GLN A 335 22.89 -22.98 6.33
N PHE A 336 21.91 -22.20 5.87
CA PHE A 336 22.16 -20.94 5.17
C PHE A 336 22.79 -19.88 6.07
N GLU A 337 22.31 -19.69 7.30
CA GLU A 337 22.89 -18.75 8.26
C GLU A 337 24.35 -19.10 8.57
N LYS A 338 24.65 -20.39 8.81
CA LYS A 338 26.03 -20.87 9.02
C LYS A 338 26.94 -20.60 7.83
N SER A 339 26.38 -20.59 6.62
CA SER A 339 27.15 -20.33 5.39
C SER A 339 27.56 -18.87 5.19
N LYS A 340 26.90 -17.92 5.88
CA LYS A 340 27.06 -16.46 5.69
C LYS A 340 26.86 -16.00 4.23
N SER A 341 26.08 -16.74 3.45
CA SER A 341 25.71 -16.37 2.08
C SER A 341 24.80 -15.14 2.06
N ARG A 342 24.89 -14.35 1.00
CA ARG A 342 24.06 -13.15 0.79
C ARG A 342 22.76 -13.43 0.02
N GLU A 343 22.56 -14.66 -0.44
CA GLU A 343 21.40 -15.08 -1.25
C GLU A 343 20.13 -15.30 -0.39
N ASN A 344 19.75 -14.28 0.40
CA ASN A 344 18.65 -14.35 1.36
C ASN A 344 17.27 -14.60 0.70
N ARG A 345 17.11 -14.23 -0.57
CA ARG A 345 15.89 -14.44 -1.36
C ARG A 345 15.44 -15.90 -1.37
N MET A 346 16.34 -16.85 -1.13
CA MET A 346 16.02 -18.26 -0.94
C MET A 346 15.00 -18.53 0.18
N PHE A 347 14.89 -17.67 1.20
CA PHE A 347 14.06 -17.93 2.39
C PHE A 347 13.03 -16.85 2.72
N THR A 348 13.13 -15.65 2.13
CA THR A 348 12.33 -14.49 2.57
C THR A 348 10.86 -14.50 2.17
N CYS A 349 10.44 -15.27 1.17
CA CYS A 349 9.05 -15.26 0.70
C CYS A 349 8.05 -15.70 1.78
N CYS A 350 6.92 -14.99 1.86
CA CYS A 350 5.80 -15.26 2.74
C CYS A 350 5.37 -16.74 2.73
N GLU A 351 5.25 -17.34 1.54
CA GLU A 351 4.74 -18.70 1.37
C GLU A 351 5.67 -19.75 1.98
N ARG A 352 6.99 -19.55 1.94
CA ARG A 352 7.96 -20.52 2.51
C ARG A 352 7.95 -20.49 4.03
N LYS A 353 7.87 -19.30 4.62
CA LYS A 353 7.71 -19.11 6.08
C LYS A 353 6.46 -19.83 6.57
N LEU A 354 5.31 -19.59 5.91
CA LEU A 354 4.04 -20.21 6.25
C LEU A 354 4.06 -21.73 6.04
N ILE A 355 4.62 -22.24 4.94
CA ILE A 355 4.78 -23.69 4.73
C ILE A 355 5.59 -24.32 5.87
N SER A 356 6.70 -23.70 6.27
CA SER A 356 7.52 -24.20 7.38
C SER A 356 6.74 -24.24 8.70
N LYS A 357 5.99 -23.18 9.00
CA LYS A 357 5.13 -23.12 10.19
C LYS A 357 4.02 -24.17 10.18
N ILE A 358 3.38 -24.41 9.04
CA ILE A 358 2.35 -25.45 8.91
C ILE A 358 2.95 -26.84 9.14
N ASP A 359 4.15 -27.09 8.60
CA ASP A 359 4.88 -28.34 8.81
C ASP A 359 5.20 -28.55 10.29
N SER A 360 5.61 -27.50 11.02
CA SER A 360 5.96 -27.60 12.45
C SER A 360 4.75 -27.78 13.38
N ILE A 361 3.55 -27.35 12.98
CA ILE A 361 2.32 -27.59 13.76
C ILE A 361 1.97 -29.10 13.78
N GLY A 362 2.43 -29.88 12.81
CA GLY A 362 2.23 -31.33 12.81
C GLY A 362 0.76 -31.75 12.72
N LEU A 363 0.07 -31.41 11.63
CA LEU A 363 -1.34 -31.77 11.47
C LEU A 363 -1.54 -33.30 11.54
N GLY A 364 -2.37 -33.81 12.44
CA GLY A 364 -2.53 -35.26 12.61
C GLY A 364 -3.13 -36.00 11.40
N LYS A 365 -4.04 -35.33 10.65
CA LYS A 365 -4.61 -35.84 9.39
C LYS A 365 -4.25 -34.91 8.25
N ARG A 366 -4.19 -35.47 7.04
CA ARG A 366 -3.90 -34.70 5.82
C ARG A 366 -4.99 -33.66 5.55
N LYS A 367 -4.68 -32.37 5.77
CA LYS A 367 -5.60 -31.25 5.53
C LYS A 367 -5.21 -30.40 4.33
N THR A 368 -6.20 -29.84 3.63
CA THR A 368 -5.94 -28.81 2.61
C THR A 368 -5.99 -27.44 3.27
N VAL A 369 -4.87 -26.72 3.25
CA VAL A 369 -4.71 -25.39 3.80
C VAL A 369 -4.85 -24.37 2.68
N LYS A 370 -5.84 -23.46 2.81
CA LYS A 370 -6.02 -22.33 1.90
C LYS A 370 -5.02 -21.24 2.29
N MET A 371 -4.25 -20.75 1.32
CA MET A 371 -3.32 -19.63 1.49
C MET A 371 -3.61 -18.58 0.43
N PRO A 372 -4.40 -17.54 0.75
CA PRO A 372 -4.58 -16.40 -0.12
C PRO A 372 -3.31 -15.58 -0.20
N VAL A 373 -3.02 -15.12 -1.42
CA VAL A 373 -1.87 -14.27 -1.72
C VAL A 373 -2.28 -13.20 -2.73
N THR A 374 -1.66 -12.03 -2.63
CA THR A 374 -1.91 -10.91 -3.56
C THR A 374 -1.10 -11.03 -4.84
N LYS A 375 0.03 -11.73 -4.81
CA LYS A 375 0.92 -11.99 -5.95
C LYS A 375 0.97 -13.47 -6.27
N TYR A 376 1.14 -13.81 -7.55
CA TYR A 376 1.32 -15.21 -7.94
C TYR A 376 2.64 -15.74 -7.34
N PRO A 377 2.68 -16.97 -6.77
CA PRO A 377 3.89 -17.50 -6.17
C PRO A 377 5.06 -17.54 -7.16
N CYS A 378 6.21 -16.97 -6.78
CA CYS A 378 7.41 -17.00 -7.61
C CYS A 378 7.88 -18.44 -7.88
N GLU A 379 8.83 -18.63 -8.79
CA GLU A 379 9.34 -19.94 -9.21
C GLU A 379 9.83 -20.78 -8.02
N LEU A 380 10.44 -20.15 -7.02
CA LEU A 380 10.90 -20.80 -5.80
C LEU A 380 9.73 -21.25 -4.91
N CYS A 381 8.73 -20.39 -4.69
CA CYS A 381 7.53 -20.72 -3.92
C CYS A 381 6.69 -21.79 -4.62
N SER A 382 6.48 -21.63 -5.93
CA SER A 382 5.78 -22.60 -6.78
C SER A 382 6.44 -23.99 -6.69
N ARG A 383 7.79 -24.05 -6.69
CA ARG A 383 8.55 -25.29 -6.49
C ARG A 383 8.32 -25.88 -5.10
N ALA A 384 8.42 -25.07 -4.04
CA ALA A 384 8.16 -25.50 -2.66
C ALA A 384 6.74 -26.07 -2.49
N ILE A 385 5.72 -25.39 -3.03
CA ILE A 385 4.31 -25.80 -2.99
C ILE A 385 4.11 -27.13 -3.72
N LYS A 386 4.66 -27.28 -4.94
CA LYS A 386 4.56 -28.53 -5.72
C LYS A 386 5.16 -29.72 -4.97
N ILE A 387 6.35 -29.54 -4.41
CA ILE A 387 7.03 -30.60 -3.65
C ILE A 387 6.23 -30.96 -2.40
N THR A 388 5.78 -29.95 -1.64
CA THR A 388 4.95 -30.14 -0.44
C THR A 388 3.68 -30.92 -0.76
N ASN A 389 2.97 -30.55 -1.84
CA ASN A 389 1.71 -31.20 -2.23
C ASN A 389 1.91 -32.64 -2.75
N ARG A 390 3.07 -32.97 -3.31
CA ARG A 390 3.39 -34.31 -3.83
C ARG A 390 3.81 -35.31 -2.77
N LYS A 391 4.25 -34.87 -1.58
CA LYS A 391 4.62 -35.78 -0.49
C LYS A 391 3.44 -36.69 -0.13
N LYS A 392 3.60 -38.00 -0.31
CA LYS A 392 2.56 -39.01 0.00
C LYS A 392 2.29 -39.06 1.50
N THR A 393 3.35 -39.09 2.30
CA THR A 393 3.35 -39.05 3.77
C THR A 393 3.14 -37.64 4.36
N GLY A 394 2.86 -36.64 3.52
CA GLY A 394 2.68 -35.27 3.98
C GLY A 394 1.33 -35.06 4.65
N ASN A 395 1.33 -34.36 5.79
CA ASN A 395 0.15 -34.09 6.60
C ASN A 395 -0.67 -32.89 6.12
N PHE A 396 -0.30 -32.27 4.99
CA PHE A 396 -1.08 -31.20 4.39
C PHE A 396 -0.89 -31.06 2.89
N LYS A 397 -1.78 -30.29 2.28
CA LYS A 397 -1.65 -29.72 0.93
C LYS A 397 -1.92 -28.23 1.01
N ILE A 398 -1.23 -27.44 0.20
CA ILE A 398 -1.45 -26.01 0.03
C ILE A 398 -2.32 -25.77 -1.19
N LYS A 399 -3.46 -25.09 -1.01
CA LYS A 399 -4.27 -24.50 -2.09
C LYS A 399 -4.04 -22.99 -2.08
N ILE A 400 -3.36 -22.49 -3.11
CA ILE A 400 -3.12 -21.05 -3.29
C ILE A 400 -4.37 -20.39 -3.86
N LYS A 401 -4.82 -19.28 -3.26
CA LYS A 401 -5.75 -18.34 -3.89
C LYS A 401 -4.97 -17.13 -4.39
N SER A 402 -4.44 -17.21 -5.61
CA SER A 402 -3.60 -16.16 -6.23
C SER A 402 -4.30 -15.47 -7.40
N PRO A 403 -3.81 -14.31 -7.86
CA PRO A 403 -4.17 -13.80 -9.18
C PRO A 403 -3.65 -14.74 -10.28
N LYS A 404 -3.97 -14.44 -11.54
CA LYS A 404 -3.34 -15.11 -12.69
C LYS A 404 -1.83 -14.89 -12.64
N LYS A 405 -1.08 -15.88 -13.13
CA LYS A 405 0.37 -15.75 -13.32
C LYS A 405 0.65 -14.58 -14.28
N ASP A 406 1.56 -13.70 -13.90
CA ASP A 406 2.05 -12.64 -14.76
C ASP A 406 3.49 -12.95 -15.24
N ASN A 407 4.03 -12.07 -16.09
CA ASN A 407 5.37 -12.25 -16.67
C ASN A 407 6.50 -11.80 -15.73
N ARG A 408 6.19 -11.35 -14.50
CA ARG A 408 7.17 -10.87 -13.52
C ARG A 408 7.70 -12.04 -12.69
N GLY A 409 8.32 -12.99 -13.37
CA GLY A 409 9.02 -14.13 -12.75
C GLY A 409 10.45 -13.77 -12.34
N LEU A 410 11.03 -14.59 -11.46
CA LEU A 410 12.47 -14.57 -11.22
C LEU A 410 13.19 -14.99 -12.50
N ASN A 411 14.27 -14.27 -12.84
CA ASN A 411 15.06 -14.62 -14.00
C ASN A 411 15.72 -16.01 -13.77
N LYS A 412 15.99 -16.72 -14.87
CA LYS A 412 16.54 -18.09 -14.78
C LYS A 412 17.97 -18.10 -14.22
N GLN A 413 18.74 -17.04 -14.44
CA GLN A 413 20.13 -16.93 -13.99
C GLN A 413 20.21 -16.83 -12.46
N ASP A 414 19.37 -16.01 -11.83
CA ASP A 414 19.23 -15.86 -10.38
C ASP A 414 18.79 -17.17 -9.73
N ILE A 415 17.84 -17.87 -10.34
CA ILE A 415 17.40 -19.19 -9.86
C ILE A 415 18.57 -20.17 -9.89
N ASN A 416 19.33 -20.22 -10.99
CA ASN A 416 20.49 -21.09 -11.10
C ASN A 416 21.57 -20.70 -10.07
N LYS A 417 21.83 -19.41 -9.87
CA LYS A 417 22.76 -18.90 -8.86
C LYS A 417 22.38 -19.34 -7.45
N MET A 418 21.11 -19.20 -7.09
CA MET A 418 20.58 -19.68 -5.80
C MET A 418 20.64 -21.20 -5.68
N ASP A 419 20.34 -21.94 -6.76
CA ASP A 419 20.43 -23.40 -6.77
C ASP A 419 21.88 -23.89 -6.58
N GLU A 420 22.87 -23.28 -7.24
CA GLU A 420 24.29 -23.60 -7.04
C GLU A 420 24.77 -23.22 -5.64
N CYS A 421 24.35 -22.04 -5.14
CA CYS A 421 24.62 -21.64 -3.76
C CYS A 421 24.09 -22.70 -2.76
N ALA A 422 22.85 -23.15 -2.94
CA ALA A 422 22.26 -24.17 -2.08
C ALA A 422 22.98 -25.52 -2.18
N LYS A 423 23.43 -25.94 -3.36
CA LYS A 423 24.24 -27.16 -3.52
C LYS A 423 25.57 -27.06 -2.78
N MET A 424 26.25 -25.92 -2.85
CA MET A 424 27.50 -25.69 -2.11
C MET A 424 27.26 -25.74 -0.59
N ILE A 425 26.21 -25.07 -0.11
CA ILE A 425 25.82 -25.09 1.31
C ILE A 425 25.52 -26.52 1.77
N SER A 426 24.75 -27.28 0.99
CA SER A 426 24.40 -28.66 1.33
C SER A 426 25.62 -29.59 1.43
N LYS A 427 26.69 -29.32 0.66
CA LYS A 427 27.94 -30.09 0.74
C LYS A 427 28.77 -29.71 1.96
N LYS A 428 28.87 -28.40 2.25
CA LYS A 428 29.72 -27.87 3.34
C LYS A 428 29.09 -28.05 4.73
N PHE A 429 27.76 -28.01 4.82
CA PHE A 429 27.01 -28.16 6.05
C PHE A 429 25.96 -29.26 5.88
N PRO A 430 26.33 -30.55 5.87
CA PRO A 430 25.36 -31.63 5.73
C PRO A 430 24.36 -31.63 6.90
N LYS A 431 23.13 -32.09 6.64
CA LYS A 431 22.15 -32.30 7.72
C LYS A 431 22.66 -33.42 8.63
N ASN A 432 22.66 -33.23 9.94
CA ASN A 432 22.91 -34.32 10.88
C ASN A 432 21.81 -35.37 10.64
N SER A 433 22.26 -36.61 10.40
CA SER A 433 21.40 -37.74 10.02
C SER A 433 20.47 -38.13 11.15
#